data_AF-A0A355BDG8-F1
#
_entry.id   AF-A0A355BDG8-F1
#
_cell.length_a   1.000
_cell.length_b   1.000
_cell.length_c   1.000
_cell.angle_alpha   90.00
_cell.angle_beta   90.00
_cell.angle_gamma   90.00
#
_symmetry.space_group_name_H-M   'P 1'
#
loop_
_entity.id
_entity.type
_entity.pdbx_description
1 polymer ?
#
loop_
_entity_poly.entity_id
_entity_poly.type
_entity_poly.pdbx_seq_one_letter_code
_entity_poly.pdbx_strand_id
1 'polypeptide(L)'
;AERVVDLVIFLLFVLIAFVLQFQTISSFIFENISPTTILYLFTACFVLGIVFLIIWFRSNWAIVTQLKVKFSGLIEGMTAILVMKKKWEYLLFSFFIWFTYLFMFYVCIFAIPETASIPFSIVIMGFIFGSVATGFTNGGIGAFPISIQTVLFLYGIDKGAGAALGWIIWTSQTLLTVVLGLLAYLLLHFFNSVK
;
A
#
# COMPACT_ATOMS: atom_id res chain seq x y z
N ALA A 1 16.15 1.65 8.55
CA ALA A 1 16.25 2.47 7.33
C ALA A 1 15.48 1.83 6.17
N GLU A 2 15.72 0.56 5.83
CA GLU A 2 15.12 -0.08 4.63
C GLU A 2 13.59 -0.07 4.64
N ARG A 3 12.94 -0.59 5.69
CA ARG A 3 11.46 -0.57 5.83
C ARG A 3 10.84 0.83 5.82
N VAL A 4 11.62 1.87 6.16
CA VAL A 4 11.14 3.25 6.17
C VAL A 4 11.08 3.80 4.74
N VAL A 5 12.02 3.42 3.87
CA VAL A 5 11.96 3.77 2.44
C VAL A 5 10.77 3.11 1.77
N ASP A 6 10.52 1.84 2.04
CA ASP A 6 9.33 1.15 1.52
C ASP A 6 8.04 1.86 1.93
N LEU A 7 7.94 2.29 3.19
CA LEU A 7 6.78 3.06 3.67
C LEU A 7 6.64 4.41 2.95
N VAL A 8 7.74 5.15 2.76
CA VAL A 8 7.72 6.46 2.08
C VAL A 8 7.32 6.31 0.62
N ILE A 9 7.85 5.31 -0.08
CA ILE A 9 7.50 5.02 -1.48
C ILE A 9 6.05 4.55 -1.58
N PHE A 10 5.60 3.70 -0.66
CA PHE A 10 4.19 3.31 -0.60
C PHE A 10 3.28 4.52 -0.40
N LEU A 11 3.62 5.42 0.54
CA LEU A 11 2.88 6.66 0.75
C LEU A 11 2.89 7.56 -0.49
N LEU A 12 3.97 7.59 -1.27
CA LEU A 12 4.00 8.28 -2.56
C LEU A 12 2.95 7.71 -3.53
N PHE A 13 2.82 6.39 -3.65
CA PHE A 13 1.76 5.77 -4.48
C PHE A 13 0.35 6.10 -3.94
N VAL A 14 0.17 6.12 -2.62
CA VAL A 14 -1.10 6.54 -1.99
C VAL A 14 -1.44 7.99 -2.36
N LEU A 15 -0.47 8.90 -2.31
CA LEU A 15 -0.67 10.30 -2.71
C LEU A 15 -1.03 10.42 -4.20
N ILE A 16 -0.33 9.68 -5.07
CA ILE A 16 -0.63 9.65 -6.51
C ILE A 16 -2.05 9.15 -6.74
N ALA A 17 -2.46 8.07 -6.07
CA ALA A 17 -3.82 7.56 -6.19
C ALA A 17 -4.87 8.55 -5.69
N PHE A 18 -4.61 9.25 -4.58
CA PHE A 18 -5.50 10.28 -4.07
C PHE A 18 -5.70 11.41 -5.10
N VAL A 19 -4.63 11.86 -5.76
CA VAL A 19 -4.72 12.85 -6.84
C VAL A 19 -5.52 12.30 -8.03
N LEU A 20 -5.25 11.07 -8.46
CA LEU A 20 -5.97 10.43 -9.57
C LEU A 20 -7.46 10.19 -9.27
N GLN A 21 -7.81 9.96 -8.00
CA GLN A 21 -9.18 9.72 -7.55
C GLN A 21 -9.89 10.98 -7.04
N PHE A 22 -9.24 12.14 -7.10
CA PHE A 22 -9.77 13.38 -6.51
C PHE A 22 -11.16 13.73 -7.04
N GLN A 23 -11.38 13.61 -8.36
CA GLN A 23 -12.68 13.91 -8.96
C GLN A 23 -13.76 12.91 -8.50
N THR A 24 -13.48 11.61 -8.50
CA THR A 24 -14.39 10.57 -8.02
C THR A 24 -14.76 10.75 -6.56
N ILE A 25 -13.76 11.02 -5.71
CA ILE A 25 -13.96 11.20 -4.26
C ILE A 25 -14.77 12.47 -4.00
N SER A 26 -14.44 13.57 -4.67
CA SER A 26 -15.16 14.83 -4.49
C SER A 26 -16.60 14.75 -4.98
N SER A 27 -16.87 14.18 -6.16
CA SER A 27 -18.24 13.99 -6.65
C SER A 27 -19.05 13.11 -5.72
N PHE A 28 -18.48 11.99 -5.26
CA PHE A 28 -19.14 11.10 -4.30
C PHE A 28 -19.53 11.82 -3.01
N ILE A 29 -18.63 12.65 -2.47
CA ILE A 29 -18.90 13.42 -1.24
C ILE A 29 -20.01 14.44 -1.47
N PHE A 30 -19.97 15.21 -2.56
CA PHE A 30 -20.97 16.27 -2.81
C PHE A 30 -22.34 15.73 -3.22
N GLU A 31 -22.41 14.55 -3.83
CA GLU A 31 -23.68 13.91 -4.21
C GLU A 31 -24.36 13.19 -3.03
N ASN A 32 -23.58 12.58 -2.14
CA ASN A 32 -24.12 11.71 -1.08
C ASN A 32 -24.16 12.37 0.31
N ILE A 33 -23.43 13.46 0.53
CA ILE A 33 -23.32 14.10 1.84
C ILE A 33 -23.84 15.53 1.76
N SER A 34 -24.81 15.87 2.61
CA SER A 34 -25.33 17.24 2.68
C SER A 34 -24.21 18.22 3.05
N PRO A 35 -24.20 19.45 2.51
CA PRO A 35 -23.20 20.46 2.86
C PRO A 35 -23.10 20.74 4.37
N THR A 36 -24.22 20.62 5.08
CA THR A 36 -24.28 20.73 6.54
C THR A 36 -23.57 19.60 7.26
N THR A 37 -23.72 18.35 6.78
CA THR A 37 -23.02 17.19 7.35
C THR A 37 -21.52 17.27 7.07
N ILE A 38 -21.12 17.75 5.89
CA ILE A 38 -19.71 18.00 5.56
C ILE A 38 -19.12 19.03 6.54
N LEU A 39 -19.84 20.12 6.81
CA LEU A 39 -19.39 21.14 7.77
C LEU A 39 -19.23 20.55 9.18
N TYR A 40 -20.19 19.78 9.68
CA TYR A 40 -20.08 19.13 10.99
C TYR A 40 -18.92 18.14 11.04
N LEU A 41 -18.74 17.32 10.00
CA LEU A 41 -17.63 16.35 9.92
C LEU A 41 -16.27 17.06 9.90
N PHE A 42 -16.15 18.11 9.10
CA PHE A 42 -14.93 18.92 9.02
C PHE A 42 -14.61 19.57 10.38
N THR A 43 -15.63 20.15 11.02
CA THR A 43 -15.48 20.77 12.35
C THR A 43 -15.09 19.74 13.40
N ALA A 44 -15.73 18.56 13.39
CA ALA A 44 -15.40 17.47 14.31
C ALA A 44 -13.97 16.96 14.09
N CYS A 45 -13.56 16.71 12.84
CA CYS A 45 -12.19 16.32 12.49
C CYS A 45 -11.17 17.39 12.92
N PHE A 46 -11.49 18.67 12.75
CA PHE A 46 -10.63 19.78 13.15
C PHE A 46 -10.45 19.84 14.68
N VAL A 47 -11.54 19.75 15.44
CA VAL A 47 -11.51 19.74 16.91
C VAL A 47 -10.77 18.50 17.42
N LEU A 48 -11.06 17.31 16.88
CA LEU A 48 -10.36 16.07 17.22
C LEU A 48 -8.87 16.15 16.88
N GLY A 49 -8.52 16.77 15.74
CA GLY A 49 -7.14 17.01 15.34
C GLY A 49 -6.40 17.91 16.34
N ILE A 50 -7.04 18.99 16.80
CA ILE A 50 -6.46 19.87 17.84
C ILE A 50 -6.29 19.11 19.16
N VAL A 51 -7.32 18.38 19.61
CA VAL A 51 -7.25 17.58 20.84
C VAL A 51 -6.13 16.54 20.75
N PHE A 52 -6.03 15.86 19.60
CA PHE A 52 -4.95 14.91 19.32
C PHE A 52 -3.58 15.57 19.42
N LEU A 53 -3.39 16.76 18.83
CA LEU A 53 -2.13 17.51 18.93
C LEU A 53 -1.81 17.93 20.37
N ILE A 54 -2.81 18.40 21.12
CA ILE A 54 -2.63 18.76 22.54
C ILE A 54 -2.19 17.54 23.34
N ILE A 55 -2.87 16.39 23.18
CA ILE A 55 -2.49 15.14 23.83
C ILE A 55 -1.09 14.72 23.40
N TRP A 56 -0.78 14.80 22.10
CA TRP A 56 0.54 14.45 21.57
C TRP A 56 1.65 15.30 22.21
N PHE A 57 1.49 16.62 22.33
CA PHE A 57 2.52 17.49 22.88
C PHE A 57 2.54 17.55 24.42
N ARG A 58 1.39 17.50 25.09
CA ARG A 58 1.26 17.73 26.54
C ARG A 58 1.12 16.46 27.36
N SER A 59 0.73 15.32 26.78
CA SER A 59 0.48 14.10 27.55
C SER A 59 1.76 13.30 27.81
N ASN A 60 1.88 12.82 29.05
CA ASN A 60 2.89 11.87 29.52
C ASN A 60 2.32 10.44 29.66
N TRP A 61 1.15 10.16 29.08
CA TRP A 61 0.57 8.81 29.13
C TRP A 61 1.53 7.80 28.49
N ALA A 62 1.66 6.63 29.12
CA ALA A 62 2.57 5.58 28.67
C ALA A 62 2.39 5.22 27.19
N ILE A 63 1.14 5.20 26.71
CA ILE A 63 0.79 4.94 25.30
C ILE A 63 1.35 6.04 24.38
N VAL A 64 1.19 7.32 24.75
CA VAL A 64 1.67 8.46 23.95
C VAL A 64 3.20 8.46 23.89
N THR A 65 3.87 8.17 25.01
CA THR A 65 5.33 8.06 25.06
C THR A 65 5.84 6.89 24.23
N GLN A 66 5.20 5.71 24.29
CA GLN A 66 5.54 4.58 23.43
C GLN A 66 5.37 4.89 21.95
N LEU A 67 4.30 5.60 21.57
CA LEU A 67 4.10 6.06 20.19
C LEU A 67 5.17 7.06 19.77
N LYS A 68 5.53 8.04 20.62
CA LYS A 68 6.63 8.99 20.35
C LYS A 68 7.96 8.29 20.08
N VAL A 69 8.31 7.26 20.84
CA VAL A 69 9.54 6.48 20.62
C VAL A 69 9.51 5.77 19.27
N LYS A 70 8.37 5.14 18.91
CA LYS A 70 8.20 4.53 17.58
C LYS A 70 8.32 5.55 16.44
N PHE A 71 7.72 6.73 16.60
CA PHE A 71 7.83 7.82 15.63
C PHE A 71 9.26 8.39 15.54
N SER A 72 9.98 8.51 16.65
CA SER A 72 11.40 8.92 16.65
C SER A 72 12.25 7.95 15.85
N GLY A 73 12.07 6.64 16.07
CA GLY A 73 12.77 5.61 15.29
C GLY A 73 12.43 5.66 13.79
N LEU A 74 11.21 6.05 13.43
CA LEU A 74 10.84 6.30 12.03
C LEU A 74 11.60 7.51 11.46
N ILE A 75 11.63 8.62 12.19
CA ILE A 75 12.33 9.85 11.80
C ILE A 75 13.83 9.59 11.66
N GLU A 76 14.45 8.88 12.60
CA GLU A 76 15.85 8.44 12.52
C GLU A 76 16.08 7.54 11.30
N GLY A 77 15.16 6.64 11.01
CA GLY A 77 15.20 5.83 9.80
C GLY A 77 15.11 6.66 8.52
N MET A 78 14.32 7.74 8.51
CA MET A 78 14.21 8.67 7.39
C MET A 78 15.48 9.51 7.21
N THR A 79 16.01 10.07 8.30
CA THR A 79 17.24 10.89 8.25
C THR A 79 18.48 10.06 7.93
N ALA A 80 18.51 8.78 8.33
CA ALA A 80 19.59 7.87 7.96
C ALA A 80 19.75 7.71 6.44
N ILE A 81 18.67 7.76 5.66
CA ILE A 81 18.71 7.70 4.19
C ILE A 81 19.48 8.89 3.61
N LEU A 82 19.32 10.07 4.21
CA LEU A 82 19.95 11.30 3.72
C LEU A 82 21.48 11.27 3.83
N VAL A 83 22.01 10.48 4.77
CA VAL A 83 23.44 10.34 5.09
C VAL A 83 24.10 9.18 4.32
N MET A 84 23.32 8.33 3.64
CA MET A 84 23.88 7.21 2.87
C MET A 84 24.71 7.68 1.66
N LYS A 85 25.87 7.05 1.46
CA LYS A 85 26.79 7.35 0.34
C LYS A 85 26.12 7.22 -1.04
N LYS A 86 25.30 6.18 -1.24
CA LYS A 86 24.63 5.85 -2.52
C LYS A 86 23.10 5.98 -2.46
N LYS A 87 22.60 7.01 -1.76
CA LYS A 87 21.17 7.18 -1.50
C LYS A 87 20.29 7.20 -2.75
N TRP A 88 20.73 7.84 -3.83
CA TRP A 88 19.94 7.95 -5.07
C TRP A 88 19.79 6.62 -5.80
N GLU A 89 20.86 5.83 -5.88
CA GLU A 89 20.83 4.47 -6.44
C GLU A 89 19.85 3.61 -5.63
N TYR A 90 19.97 3.64 -4.30
CA TYR A 90 19.09 2.89 -3.41
C TYR A 90 17.62 3.28 -3.59
N LEU A 91 17.30 4.58 -3.54
CA LEU A 91 15.92 5.08 -3.72
C LEU A 91 15.35 4.71 -5.09
N LEU A 92 16.15 4.78 -6.16
CA LEU A 92 15.72 4.42 -7.50
C LEU A 92 15.39 2.92 -7.59
N PHE A 93 16.24 2.04 -7.05
CA PHE A 93 15.96 0.61 -7.05
C PHE A 93 14.76 0.26 -6.16
N SER A 94 14.63 0.89 -5.00
CA SER A 94 13.44 0.71 -4.16
C SER A 94 12.17 1.17 -4.88
N PHE A 95 12.18 2.34 -5.53
CA PHE A 95 11.03 2.80 -6.31
C PHE A 95 10.72 1.86 -7.46
N PHE A 96 11.76 1.37 -8.16
CA PHE A 96 11.61 0.45 -9.27
C PHE A 96 10.94 -0.86 -8.83
N ILE A 97 11.27 -1.40 -7.67
CA ILE A 97 10.60 -2.58 -7.10
C ILE A 97 9.11 -2.31 -6.89
N TRP A 98 8.74 -1.18 -6.27
CA TRP A 98 7.34 -0.83 -6.07
C TRP A 98 6.60 -0.59 -7.39
N PHE A 99 7.25 0.07 -8.34
CA PHE A 99 6.71 0.31 -9.68
C PHE A 99 6.46 -1.00 -10.42
N THR A 100 7.36 -1.99 -10.35
CA THR A 100 7.14 -3.28 -11.00
C THR A 100 6.01 -4.07 -10.35
N TYR A 101 5.78 -3.94 -9.04
CA TYR A 101 4.58 -4.52 -8.41
C TYR A 101 3.29 -3.87 -8.91
N LEU A 102 3.24 -2.54 -9.03
CA LEU A 102 2.09 -1.86 -9.62
C LEU A 102 1.91 -2.24 -11.10
N PHE A 103 3.01 -2.36 -11.84
CA PHE A 103 2.99 -2.74 -13.25
C PHE A 103 2.49 -4.19 -13.44
N MET A 104 2.93 -5.12 -12.59
CA MET A 104 2.38 -6.48 -12.56
C MET A 104 0.86 -6.44 -12.37
N PHE A 105 0.38 -5.63 -11.43
CA PHE A 105 -1.05 -5.43 -11.19
C PHE A 105 -1.77 -4.97 -12.46
N TYR A 106 -1.21 -3.97 -13.15
CA TYR A 106 -1.74 -3.45 -14.41
C TYR A 106 -1.77 -4.52 -15.52
N VAL A 107 -0.73 -5.32 -15.67
CA VAL A 107 -0.69 -6.38 -16.67
C VAL A 107 -1.74 -7.47 -16.37
N CYS A 108 -1.94 -7.82 -15.10
CA CYS A 108 -2.89 -8.85 -14.70
C CYS A 108 -4.35 -8.49 -15.01
N ILE A 109 -4.72 -7.21 -15.13
CA ILE A 109 -6.11 -6.82 -15.45
C ILE A 109 -6.53 -7.33 -16.84
N PHE A 110 -5.58 -7.53 -17.75
CA PHE A 110 -5.85 -8.05 -19.09
C PHE A 110 -6.05 -9.57 -19.13
N ALA A 111 -5.80 -10.27 -18.02
CA ALA A 111 -6.03 -11.71 -17.94
C ALA A 111 -7.52 -12.07 -17.85
N ILE A 112 -8.38 -11.12 -17.45
CA ILE A 112 -9.81 -11.32 -17.27
C ILE A 112 -10.56 -10.29 -18.14
N PRO A 113 -11.45 -10.71 -19.05
CA PRO A 113 -12.19 -9.80 -19.95
C PRO A 113 -12.93 -8.67 -19.22
N GLU A 114 -13.53 -8.98 -18.08
CA GLU A 114 -14.31 -8.06 -17.26
C GLU A 114 -13.44 -6.97 -16.59
N THR A 115 -12.14 -7.23 -16.40
CA THR A 115 -11.21 -6.24 -15.81
C THR A 115 -10.34 -5.55 -16.85
N ALA A 116 -10.35 -5.99 -18.10
CA ALA A 116 -9.43 -5.50 -19.14
C ALA A 116 -9.67 -4.02 -19.52
N SER A 117 -10.88 -3.50 -19.31
CA SER A 117 -11.26 -2.14 -19.65
C SER A 117 -11.17 -1.16 -18.47
N ILE A 118 -10.70 -1.59 -17.29
CA ILE A 118 -10.67 -0.70 -16.13
C ILE A 118 -9.60 0.38 -16.28
N PRO A 119 -9.90 1.65 -15.97
CA PRO A 119 -8.92 2.72 -15.99
C PRO A 119 -7.82 2.49 -14.95
N PHE A 120 -6.63 3.03 -15.25
CA PHE A 120 -5.46 2.95 -14.36
C PHE A 120 -5.72 3.52 -12.95
N SER A 121 -6.63 4.49 -12.82
CA SER A 121 -7.05 5.03 -11.52
C SER A 121 -7.69 3.98 -10.61
N ILE A 122 -8.34 2.95 -11.17
CA ILE A 122 -8.89 1.82 -10.39
C ILE A 122 -7.79 0.79 -10.10
N VAL A 123 -6.87 0.57 -11.04
CA VAL A 123 -5.72 -0.34 -10.85
C VAL A 123 -4.88 0.07 -9.66
N ILE A 124 -4.55 1.37 -9.55
CA ILE A 124 -3.74 1.87 -8.43
C ILE A 124 -4.48 1.74 -7.09
N MET A 125 -5.82 1.79 -7.08
CA MET A 125 -6.62 1.53 -5.88
C MET A 125 -6.55 0.07 -5.47
N GLY A 126 -6.70 -0.86 -6.42
CA GLY A 126 -6.51 -2.30 -6.16
C GLY A 126 -5.11 -2.59 -5.60
N PHE A 127 -4.07 -1.97 -6.18
CA PHE A 127 -2.70 -2.07 -5.69
C PHE A 127 -2.56 -1.59 -4.24
N ILE A 128 -3.04 -0.40 -3.90
CA ILE A 128 -2.93 0.17 -2.55
C ILE A 128 -3.63 -0.72 -1.52
N PHE A 129 -4.88 -1.09 -1.76
CA PHE A 129 -5.64 -1.90 -0.82
C PHE A 129 -5.08 -3.32 -0.70
N GLY A 130 -4.56 -3.88 -1.80
CA GLY A 130 -3.81 -5.13 -1.78
C GLY A 130 -2.55 -5.01 -0.91
N SER A 131 -1.71 -3.99 -1.12
CA SER A 131 -0.50 -3.76 -0.33
C SER A 131 -0.80 -3.58 1.16
N VAL A 132 -1.88 -2.88 1.51
CA VAL A 132 -2.37 -2.76 2.89
C VAL A 132 -2.76 -4.14 3.42
N ALA A 133 -3.57 -4.91 2.70
CA ALA A 133 -3.99 -6.24 3.13
C ALA A 133 -2.79 -7.17 3.41
N THR A 134 -1.76 -7.14 2.57
CA THR A 134 -0.52 -7.90 2.80
C THR A 134 0.27 -7.38 3.99
N GLY A 135 0.35 -6.06 4.20
CA GLY A 135 1.10 -5.47 5.32
C GLY A 135 0.46 -5.72 6.70
N PHE A 136 -0.87 -5.82 6.76
CA PHE A 136 -1.62 -6.04 8.00
C PHE A 136 -1.92 -7.52 8.31
N THR A 137 -1.62 -8.44 7.39
CA THR A 137 -1.86 -9.87 7.57
C THR A 137 -0.61 -10.70 7.28
N ASN A 138 -0.63 -11.99 7.61
CA ASN A 138 0.50 -12.89 7.35
C ASN A 138 0.59 -13.22 5.85
N GLY A 139 1.27 -12.37 5.10
CA GLY A 139 1.53 -12.58 3.67
C GLY A 139 0.31 -12.39 2.75
N GLY A 140 -0.78 -11.79 3.25
CA GLY A 140 -1.92 -11.43 2.41
C GLY A 140 -2.85 -12.57 2.01
N ILE A 141 -2.65 -13.80 2.49
CA ILE A 141 -3.48 -14.93 2.07
C ILE A 141 -4.96 -14.70 2.42
N GLY A 142 -5.85 -14.78 1.42
CA GLY A 142 -7.27 -14.45 1.55
C GLY A 142 -7.55 -12.94 1.64
N ALA A 143 -6.89 -12.23 2.55
CA ALA A 143 -7.10 -10.79 2.75
C ALA A 143 -6.79 -9.95 1.50
N PHE A 144 -5.72 -10.29 0.77
CA PHE A 144 -5.33 -9.60 -0.45
C PHE A 144 -6.38 -9.79 -1.56
N PRO A 145 -6.77 -11.02 -1.96
CA PRO A 145 -7.85 -11.20 -2.93
C PRO A 145 -9.17 -10.53 -2.54
N ILE A 146 -9.57 -10.62 -1.27
CA ILE A 146 -10.81 -10.00 -0.76
C ILE A 146 -10.75 -8.48 -0.84
N SER A 147 -9.59 -7.88 -0.53
CA SER A 147 -9.42 -6.42 -0.63
C SER A 147 -9.60 -5.93 -2.06
N ILE A 148 -9.02 -6.64 -3.04
CA ILE A 148 -9.10 -6.31 -4.47
C ILE A 148 -10.53 -6.48 -4.97
N GLN A 149 -11.17 -7.61 -4.61
CA GLN A 149 -12.57 -7.85 -4.91
C GLN A 149 -13.45 -6.72 -4.40
N THR A 150 -13.24 -6.28 -3.16
CA THR A 150 -14.05 -5.24 -2.52
C THR A 150 -13.87 -3.91 -3.23
N VAL A 151 -12.63 -3.51 -3.51
CA VAL A 151 -12.35 -2.25 -4.21
C VAL A 151 -12.95 -2.27 -5.62
N LEU A 152 -12.74 -3.33 -6.39
CA LEU A 152 -13.28 -3.42 -7.75
C LEU A 152 -14.81 -3.43 -7.76
N PHE A 153 -15.43 -4.09 -6.78
CA PHE A 153 -16.89 -4.06 -6.61
C PHE A 153 -17.43 -2.65 -6.37
N LEU A 154 -16.71 -1.79 -5.63
CA LEU A 154 -17.09 -0.39 -5.46
C LEU A 154 -17.10 0.41 -6.76
N TYR A 155 -16.33 -0.03 -7.77
CA TYR A 155 -16.32 0.57 -9.10
C TYR A 155 -17.22 -0.16 -10.11
N GLY A 156 -18.13 -1.02 -9.63
CA GLY A 156 -19.11 -1.70 -10.48
C GLY A 156 -18.59 -2.92 -11.23
N ILE A 157 -17.40 -3.41 -10.90
CA ILE A 157 -16.87 -4.67 -11.45
C ILE A 157 -17.49 -5.85 -10.72
N ASP A 158 -17.77 -6.93 -11.45
CA ASP A 158 -18.31 -8.16 -10.87
C ASP A 158 -17.42 -8.71 -9.75
N LYS A 159 -18.06 -9.23 -8.69
CA LYS A 159 -17.38 -9.79 -7.52
C LYS A 159 -16.56 -11.02 -7.86
N GLY A 160 -17.02 -11.86 -8.80
CA GLY A 160 -16.29 -13.03 -9.27
C GLY A 160 -15.03 -12.63 -10.02
N ALA A 161 -15.16 -11.70 -10.98
CA ALA A 161 -14.02 -11.15 -11.72
C ALA A 161 -12.97 -10.50 -10.80
N GLY A 162 -13.41 -9.67 -9.85
CA GLY A 162 -12.49 -9.02 -8.90
C GLY A 162 -11.78 -10.01 -7.96
N ALA A 163 -12.48 -11.05 -7.49
CA ALA A 163 -11.88 -12.11 -6.69
C ALA A 163 -10.87 -12.92 -7.51
N ALA A 164 -11.22 -13.29 -8.74
CA ALA A 164 -10.33 -14.01 -9.65
C ALA A 164 -9.05 -13.20 -9.93
N LEU A 165 -9.17 -11.90 -10.21
CA LEU A 165 -8.00 -11.04 -10.40
C LEU A 165 -7.11 -11.03 -9.16
N GLY A 166 -7.70 -10.83 -7.99
CA GLY A 166 -6.95 -10.79 -6.73
C GLY A 166 -6.21 -12.11 -6.44
N TRP A 167 -6.84 -13.24 -6.73
CA TRP A 167 -6.21 -14.56 -6.60
C TRP A 167 -5.11 -14.80 -7.63
N ILE A 168 -5.29 -14.38 -8.88
CA ILE A 168 -4.24 -14.48 -9.92
C ILE A 168 -3.01 -13.71 -9.46
N ILE A 169 -3.17 -12.45 -9.08
CA ILE A 169 -2.05 -11.59 -8.67
C ILE A 169 -1.31 -12.18 -7.46
N TRP A 170 -2.05 -12.53 -6.40
CA TRP A 170 -1.46 -13.08 -5.18
C TRP A 170 -0.76 -14.42 -5.44
N THR A 171 -1.45 -15.35 -6.09
CA THR A 171 -0.94 -16.71 -6.33
C THR A 171 0.28 -16.68 -7.24
N SER A 172 0.26 -15.88 -8.32
CA SER A 172 1.41 -15.74 -9.21
C SER A 172 2.64 -15.21 -8.45
N GLN A 173 2.47 -14.19 -7.60
CA GLN A 173 3.57 -13.64 -6.80
C GLN A 173 4.09 -14.65 -5.77
N THR A 174 3.19 -15.32 -5.04
CA THR A 174 3.56 -16.31 -4.03
C THR A 174 4.27 -17.50 -4.66
N LEU A 175 3.72 -18.03 -5.76
CA LEU A 175 4.32 -19.15 -6.49
C LEU A 175 5.70 -18.78 -7.02
N LEU A 176 5.86 -17.60 -7.62
CA LEU A 176 7.16 -17.11 -8.09
C LEU A 176 8.18 -17.06 -6.94
N THR A 177 7.77 -16.53 -5.78
CA THR A 177 8.64 -16.40 -4.61
C THR A 177 9.05 -17.77 -4.07
N VAL A 178 8.10 -18.72 -4.00
CA VAL A 178 8.39 -20.10 -3.57
C VAL A 178 9.33 -20.79 -4.55
N VAL A 179 9.07 -20.71 -5.85
CA VAL A 179 9.90 -21.36 -6.89
C VAL A 179 11.31 -20.78 -6.89
N LEU A 180 11.46 -19.45 -6.93
CA LEU A 180 12.78 -18.82 -6.90
C LEU A 180 13.52 -19.08 -5.59
N GLY A 181 12.81 -19.09 -4.47
CA GLY A 181 13.38 -19.43 -3.16
C GLY A 181 13.91 -20.86 -3.09
N LEU A 182 13.12 -21.83 -3.59
CA LEU A 182 13.54 -23.24 -3.67
C LEU A 182 14.73 -23.42 -4.62
N LEU A 183 14.70 -22.77 -5.79
CA LEU A 183 15.82 -22.79 -6.73
C LEU A 183 17.09 -22.21 -6.10
N ALA A 184 16.99 -21.06 -5.42
CA ALA A 184 18.13 -20.45 -4.73
C ALA A 184 18.71 -21.39 -3.65
N TYR A 185 17.85 -22.07 -2.88
CA TYR A 185 18.27 -23.05 -1.89
C TYR A 185 19.05 -24.23 -2.51
N LEU A 186 18.53 -24.79 -3.61
CA LEU A 186 19.21 -25.87 -4.33
C LEU A 186 20.55 -25.39 -4.91
N LEU A 187 20.57 -24.23 -5.56
CA LEU A 187 21.79 -23.67 -6.14
C LEU A 187 22.84 -23.38 -5.05
N LEU A 188 22.43 -22.91 -3.86
CA LEU A 188 23.34 -22.75 -2.74
C LEU A 188 23.96 -24.07 -2.31
N HIS A 189 23.20 -25.17 -2.24
CA HIS A 189 23.77 -26.48 -1.92
C HIS A 189 24.83 -26.92 -2.95
N PHE A 190 24.55 -26.75 -4.25
CA PHE A 190 25.49 -27.13 -5.30
C PHE A 190 26.72 -26.23 -5.37
N PHE A 191 26.55 -24.90 -5.30
CA PHE A 191 27.66 -23.95 -5.45
C PHE A 191 28.44 -23.69 -4.15
N ASN A 192 27.85 -23.95 -2.98
CA ASN A 192 28.53 -23.82 -1.69
C ASN A 192 29.15 -25.15 -1.22
N SER A 193 29.11 -26.21 -2.04
CA SER A 193 29.80 -27.49 -1.78
C SER A 193 31.32 -27.45 -2.04
N VAL A 194 31.86 -26.30 -2.45
CA VAL A 194 33.30 -26.07 -2.63
C VAL A 194 33.79 -25.01 -1.64
N LYS A 195 33.79 -25.37 -0.35
CA LYS A 195 34.73 -24.87 0.66
C LYS A 195 34.75 -25.81 1.86
#